data_AF-A0A8J2TVH6-F1
#
_entry.id   AF-A0A8J2TVH6-F1
#
_cell.length_a   1.000
_cell.length_b   1.000
_cell.length_c   1.000
_cell.angle_alpha   90.00
_cell.angle_beta   90.00
_cell.angle_gamma   90.00
#
_symmetry.space_group_name_H-M   'P 1'
#
loop_
_entity.id
_entity.type
_entity.pdbx_description
1 polymer ?
#
loop_
_entity_poly.entity_id
_entity_poly.type
_entity_poly.pdbx_seq_one_letter_code
_entity_poly.pdbx_strand_id
1 'polypeptide(L)' 'MTLTELSSQVGVSLANLSVLKNNRAKAVRYTTLVALCQALDCQPGDLFTMEAVADVPGHD' A
#
# COMPACT_ATOMS: atom_id res chain seq x y z
N MET A 1 -1.77 8.60 14.25
CA MET A 1 -2.43 7.29 14.39
C MET A 1 -1.37 6.21 14.61
N THR A 2 -1.58 5.31 15.56
CA THR A 2 -0.73 4.12 15.77
C THR A 2 -1.07 3.02 14.76
N LEU A 3 -0.15 2.07 14.53
CA LEU A 3 -0.40 0.96 13.60
C LEU A 3 -1.55 0.05 14.09
N THR A 4 -1.74 -0.05 15.41
CA THR A 4 -2.84 -0.78 16.05
C THR A 4 -4.18 -0.12 15.78
N GLU A 5 -4.27 1.21 15.90
CA GLU A 5 -5.49 1.96 15.54
C GLU A 5 -5.83 1.79 14.06
N LEU A 6 -4.83 1.92 13.18
CA LEU A 6 -5.03 1.74 11.73
C LEU A 6 -5.48 0.30 11.39
N SER A 7 -4.94 -0.71 12.08
CA SER A 7 -5.34 -2.11 11.94
C SER A 7 -6.82 -2.31 12.24
N SER A 8 -7.29 -1.70 13.33
CA SER A 8 -8.71 -1.74 13.72
C SER A 8 -9.61 -1.03 12.71
N GLN A 9 -9.17 0.11 12.18
CA GLN A 9 -9.98 0.92 11.25
C GLN A 9 -10.07 0.30 9.85
N VAL A 10 -8.97 -0.27 9.34
CA VAL A 10 -8.89 -0.85 7.99
C VAL A 10 -9.39 -2.30 7.94
N GLY A 11 -9.48 -2.98 9.10
CA GLY A 11 -9.94 -4.37 9.17
C GLY A 11 -8.91 -5.38 8.67
N VAL A 12 -7.63 -5.06 8.81
CA VAL A 12 -6.50 -5.94 8.46
C VAL A 12 -5.58 -6.12 9.66
N SER A 13 -4.96 -7.29 9.77
CA SER A 13 -4.07 -7.58 10.90
C SER A 13 -2.87 -6.63 10.96
N LEU A 14 -2.38 -6.39 12.19
CA LEU A 14 -1.11 -5.69 12.45
C LEU A 14 0.05 -6.29 11.65
N ALA A 15 0.09 -7.62 11.48
CA ALA A 15 1.10 -8.31 10.69
C ALA A 15 1.05 -7.89 9.21
N ASN A 16 -0.15 -7.86 8.61
CA ASN A 16 -0.30 -7.44 7.21
C ASN A 16 0.07 -5.97 7.01
N LEU A 17 -0.34 -5.07 7.91
CA LEU A 17 0.06 -3.66 7.85
C LEU A 17 1.57 -3.49 8.04
N SER A 18 2.19 -4.28 8.92
CA SER A 18 3.64 -4.26 9.09
C SER A 18 4.38 -4.72 7.83
N VAL A 19 3.88 -5.74 7.13
CA VAL A 19 4.43 -6.17 5.84
C VAL A 19 4.30 -5.07 4.79
N LEU A 20 3.16 -4.39 4.75
CA LEU A 20 2.90 -3.28 3.82
C LEU A 20 3.82 -2.09 4.10
N LYS A 21 3.86 -1.60 5.35
CA LYS A 21 4.68 -0.46 5.81
C LYS A 21 6.16 -0.65 5.52
N ASN A 22 6.64 -1.88 5.59
CA ASN A 22 8.06 -2.21 5.39
C ASN A 22 8.38 -2.59 3.94
N ASN A 23 7.51 -2.26 2.96
CA ASN A 23 7.70 -2.54 1.54
C ASN A 23 7.98 -4.04 1.22
N ARG A 24 7.40 -4.95 2.01
CA ARG A 24 7.54 -6.42 1.81
C ARG A 24 6.28 -7.07 1.24
N ALA A 25 5.23 -6.28 1.00
CA ALA A 25 3.99 -6.77 0.43
C ALA A 25 4.19 -7.09 -1.06
N LYS A 26 3.72 -8.28 -1.48
CA LYS A 26 3.71 -8.67 -2.90
C LYS A 26 2.44 -8.23 -3.63
N ALA A 27 1.36 -8.05 -2.88
CA ALA A 27 0.06 -7.64 -3.38
C ALA A 27 -0.74 -6.98 -2.26
N VAL A 28 -1.69 -6.13 -2.65
CA VAL A 28 -2.70 -5.54 -1.76
C VAL A 28 -4.09 -5.80 -2.33
N ARG A 29 -5.05 -6.17 -1.48
CA ARG A 29 -6.45 -6.28 -1.92
C ARG A 29 -7.00 -4.87 -2.17
N TYR A 30 -7.80 -4.70 -3.21
CA TYR A 30 -8.39 -3.40 -3.53
C TYR A 30 -9.21 -2.82 -2.37
N THR A 31 -9.98 -3.65 -1.66
CA THR A 31 -10.73 -3.20 -0.47
C THR A 31 -9.83 -2.68 0.65
N THR A 32 -8.67 -3.30 0.86
CA THR A 32 -7.66 -2.83 1.82
C THR A 32 -7.05 -1.51 1.37
N LEU A 33 -6.75 -1.35 0.08
CA LEU A 33 -6.25 -0.09 -0.49
C LEU A 33 -7.25 1.05 -0.26
N VAL A 34 -8.53 0.83 -0.60
CA VAL A 34 -9.60 1.83 -0.39
C VAL A 34 -9.73 2.21 1.09
N ALA A 35 -9.77 1.23 1.98
CA ALA A 35 -9.89 1.48 3.42
C ALA A 35 -8.66 2.22 3.99
N LEU A 36 -7.46 1.95 3.49
CA LEU A 36 -6.25 2.70 3.85
C LEU A 36 -6.34 4.15 3.40
N CYS A 37 -6.69 4.39 2.13
CA CYS A 37 -6.85 5.72 1.57
C CYS A 37 -7.90 6.55 2.34
N GLN A 38 -9.03 5.94 2.72
CA GLN A 38 -10.06 6.59 3.53
C GLN A 38 -9.58 6.89 4.96
N ALA A 39 -8.86 5.96 5.60
CA ALA A 39 -8.40 6.12 6.98
C ALA A 39 -7.27 7.15 7.12
N LEU A 40 -6.45 7.29 6.07
CA LEU A 40 -5.29 8.19 6.04
C LEU A 40 -5.56 9.49 5.28
N ASP A 41 -6.75 9.65 4.70
CA ASP A 41 -7.12 10.78 3.84
C ASP A 41 -6.09 11.01 2.72
N CYS A 42 -5.77 9.95 1.99
CA CYS A 42 -4.76 9.96 0.92
C CYS A 42 -5.25 9.28 -0.35
N GLN A 43 -4.51 9.45 -1.43
CA GLN A 43 -4.71 8.78 -2.70
C GLN A 43 -3.79 7.54 -2.82
N PRO A 44 -4.13 6.57 -3.69
CA PRO A 44 -3.28 5.40 -3.92
C PRO A 44 -1.83 5.76 -4.33
N GLY A 45 -1.65 6.85 -5.09
CA GLY A 45 -0.34 7.34 -5.50
C GLY A 45 0.53 7.86 -4.35
N ASP A 46 -0.06 8.18 -3.19
CA ASP A 46 0.66 8.55 -1.98
C ASP A 46 1.19 7.32 -1.23
N LEU A 47 0.62 6.13 -1.49
CA LEU A 47 0.99 4.86 -0.85
C LEU A 47 1.86 3.98 -1.74
N PHE A 48 1.64 4.02 -3.05
CA PHE A 48 2.30 3.15 -4.02
C PHE A 48 2.79 3.95 -5.22
N THR A 49 4.03 3.68 -5.61
CA THR A 49 4.61 4.17 -6.86
C THR A 49 4.90 2.97 -7.77
N MET A 50 4.75 3.18 -9.07
CA MET A 50 5.22 2.22 -10.06
C MET A 50 6.66 2.58 -10.41
N GLU A 51 7.61 1.73 -10.05
CA GLU A 51 8.93 1.80 -10.65
C GLU A 51 8.82 1.19 -12.05
N ALA A 52 8.88 2.04 -13.07
CA ALA A 52 9.13 1.55 -14.41
C ALA A 52 10.46 0.80 -14.37
N VAL A 53 10.45 -0.49 -14.71
CA VAL A 53 11.69 -1.19 -15.07
C VAL A 53 12.25 -0.38 -16.22
N ALA A 54 13.37 0.32 -16.00
CA ALA A 54 13.92 1.26 -16.95
C ALA A 54 13.81 0.69 -18.37
N ASP A 55 13.26 1.49 -19.27
CA ASP A 55 13.23 1.27 -20.71
C ASP A 55 14.57 0.63 -21.11
N VAL A 56 14.55 -0.68 -21.42
CA VAL A 56 15.71 -1.33 -22.00
C VAL A 56 15.85 -0.66 -23.37
N PRO A 57 16.95 0.06 -23.66
CA PRO A 57 17.04 0.80 -24.91
C PRO A 57 16.89 -0.20 -26.07
N GLY A 58 15.78 -0.11 -26.81
CA GLY A 58 15.47 -1.02 -27.90
C GLY A 58 14.01 -1.46 -28.00
N HIS A 59 13.07 -0.52 -28.08
CA HIS A 59 11.84 -0.75 -28.83
C HIS A 59 11.64 0.45 -29.76
N ASP A 60 11.92 0.18 -31.05
CA ASP A 60 11.88 1.03 -32.26
C ASP A 60 11.58 2.55 -32.10
#